data_AF-A0A8F2F1V1-F1
#
_entry.id   AF-A0A8F2F1V1-F1
#
_cell.length_a   1.000
_cell.length_b   1.000
_cell.length_c   1.000
_cell.angle_alpha   90.00
_cell.angle_beta   90.00
_cell.angle_gamma   90.00
#
_symmetry.space_group_name_H-M   'P 1'
#
loop_
_entity.id
_entity.type
_entity.pdbx_description
1 polymer ?
#
loop_
_entity_poly.entity_id
_entity_poly.type
_entity_poly.pdbx_seq_one_letter_code
_entity_poly.pdbx_strand_id
1 'polypeptide(L)'
;MKKDCLKFTVSPKKQFRVIINTDCKNEADDQFVVAHHLMTPKFDVRGIVACHFETKGKEFGVGKTMEASYDEVQLVLKLMDLTGEYPVLRGAVGPMADESTPVDSEGARFIIEEAMREDDRPLFVAFQGALTDLASALLLEPRIADRMTAIWIGGGAYPQGGVEFNLKQDIPAANVVMASRVPLWQVPANAYKQVTVTLSELQARVAPCGDLGAYLFQQMVDLNDRKADRLDWPHGESWCLGDQPTVSLLLDDQNNTCNYDILPAPRVAPDCSYIPQPDGRPIRVYHTVDARMTLEDFYAKMHLFFPPKGNC
;
A
#
# COMPACT_ATOMS: atom_id res chain seq x y z
N MET A 1 -15.87 11.01 -8.06
CA MET A 1 -16.04 11.44 -6.65
C MET A 1 -16.59 12.86 -6.64
N LYS A 2 -17.61 13.16 -5.82
CA LYS A 2 -18.13 14.53 -5.68
C LYS A 2 -17.03 15.41 -5.08
N LYS A 3 -16.30 16.15 -5.95
CA LYS A 3 -15.22 17.07 -5.55
C LYS A 3 -15.70 18.21 -4.64
N ASP A 4 -17.01 18.34 -4.46
CA ASP A 4 -17.67 19.37 -3.67
C ASP A 4 -17.79 19.05 -2.16
N CYS A 5 -17.35 17.86 -1.71
CA CYS A 5 -17.41 17.48 -0.30
C CYS A 5 -16.40 18.25 0.58
N LEU A 6 -15.29 18.71 0.01
CA LEU A 6 -14.24 19.43 0.74
C LEU A 6 -14.38 20.94 0.54
N LYS A 7 -14.27 21.71 1.64
CA LYS A 7 -14.32 23.19 1.62
C LYS A 7 -12.94 23.84 1.43
N PHE A 8 -11.97 23.08 0.91
CA PHE A 8 -10.62 23.56 0.59
C PHE A 8 -10.15 22.94 -0.73
N THR A 9 -9.14 23.56 -1.34
CA THR A 9 -8.50 23.03 -2.56
C THR A 9 -7.01 22.85 -2.34
N VAL A 10 -6.42 21.92 -3.08
CA VAL A 10 -4.97 21.73 -3.13
C VAL A 10 -4.46 22.33 -4.44
N SER A 11 -3.48 23.23 -4.36
CA SER A 11 -2.84 23.77 -5.56
C SER A 11 -2.24 22.64 -6.40
N PRO A 12 -2.40 22.62 -7.74
CA PRO A 12 -1.77 21.62 -8.60
C PRO A 12 -0.25 21.49 -8.40
N LYS A 13 0.43 22.58 -8.02
CA LYS A 13 1.87 22.60 -7.70
C LYS A 13 2.23 21.85 -6.42
N LYS A 14 1.25 21.57 -5.57
CA LYS A 14 1.40 20.78 -4.34
C LYS A 14 0.83 19.37 -4.47
N GLN A 15 0.32 18.99 -5.65
CA GLN A 15 -0.17 17.65 -5.91
C GLN A 15 0.97 16.72 -6.33
N PHE A 16 0.80 15.45 -6.01
CA PHE A 16 1.70 14.38 -6.41
C PHE A 16 0.98 13.44 -7.36
N ARG A 17 1.69 12.93 -8.36
CA ARG A 17 1.20 11.77 -9.12
C ARG A 17 1.41 10.54 -8.27
N VAL A 18 0.39 9.68 -8.16
CA VAL A 18 0.46 8.47 -7.34
C VAL A 18 -0.03 7.27 -8.13
N ILE A 19 0.74 6.18 -8.11
CA ILE A 19 0.26 4.85 -8.49
C ILE A 19 0.10 4.04 -7.21
N ILE A 20 -1.00 3.32 -7.10
CA ILE A 20 -1.27 2.42 -5.97
C ILE A 20 -0.99 1.00 -6.45
N ASN A 21 -0.14 0.25 -5.76
CA ASN A 21 0.09 -1.18 -5.97
C ASN A 21 -0.33 -1.92 -4.70
N THR A 22 -1.36 -2.74 -4.79
CA THR A 22 -2.10 -3.30 -3.64
C THR A 22 -2.40 -4.77 -3.86
N ASP A 23 -2.24 -5.58 -2.82
CA ASP A 23 -2.70 -6.96 -2.75
C ASP A 23 -4.08 -7.02 -2.08
N CYS A 24 -4.94 -6.05 -2.43
CA CYS A 24 -6.35 -5.97 -2.04
C CYS A 24 -6.98 -7.37 -1.97
N LYS A 25 -7.74 -7.69 -0.93
CA LYS A 25 -8.27 -9.05 -0.62
C LYS A 25 -7.30 -10.04 0.04
N ASN A 26 -6.00 -9.75 0.13
CA ASN A 26 -5.10 -10.55 0.95
C ASN A 26 -5.58 -10.59 2.40
N GLU A 27 -5.79 -9.41 2.99
CA GLU A 27 -6.38 -9.23 4.31
C GLU A 27 -7.54 -8.23 4.22
N ALA A 28 -7.57 -7.22 5.09
CA ALA A 28 -8.70 -6.31 5.18
C ALA A 28 -8.34 -4.82 5.23
N ASP A 29 -7.07 -4.45 5.25
CA ASP A 29 -6.62 -3.07 5.36
C ASP A 29 -6.34 -2.38 4.02
N ASP A 30 -5.97 -3.10 2.96
CA ASP A 30 -5.82 -2.56 1.60
C ASP A 30 -7.03 -1.73 1.13
N GLN A 31 -8.24 -2.23 1.38
CA GLN A 31 -9.48 -1.56 0.96
C GLN A 31 -9.62 -0.18 1.61
N PHE A 32 -9.19 -0.05 2.88
CA PHE A 32 -9.21 1.23 3.60
C PHE A 32 -8.25 2.22 2.97
N VAL A 33 -7.03 1.78 2.66
CA VAL A 33 -6.00 2.68 2.13
C VAL A 33 -6.25 3.04 0.66
N VAL A 34 -6.83 2.14 -0.15
CA VAL A 34 -7.28 2.46 -1.52
C VAL A 34 -8.32 3.58 -1.46
N ALA A 35 -9.33 3.44 -0.60
CA ALA A 35 -10.32 4.50 -0.39
C ALA A 35 -9.65 5.79 0.09
N HIS A 36 -8.69 5.70 1.00
CA HIS A 36 -8.00 6.86 1.55
C HIS A 36 -7.20 7.63 0.48
N HIS A 37 -6.47 6.94 -0.40
CA HIS A 37 -5.79 7.59 -1.52
C HIS A 37 -6.77 8.34 -2.42
N LEU A 38 -7.87 7.68 -2.80
CA LEU A 38 -8.85 8.23 -3.73
C LEU A 38 -9.63 9.43 -3.13
N MET A 39 -9.78 9.48 -1.81
CA MET A 39 -10.35 10.63 -1.09
C MET A 39 -9.35 11.78 -0.86
N THR A 40 -8.07 11.62 -1.20
CA THR A 40 -7.02 12.59 -0.88
C THR A 40 -6.75 13.55 -2.04
N PRO A 41 -7.18 14.83 -1.96
CA PRO A 41 -7.06 15.78 -3.09
C PRO A 41 -5.62 16.21 -3.41
N LYS A 42 -4.66 15.89 -2.54
CA LYS A 42 -3.23 16.07 -2.81
C LYS A 42 -2.70 15.05 -3.83
N PHE A 43 -3.41 13.94 -4.04
CA PHE A 43 -2.97 12.88 -4.94
C PHE A 43 -3.74 12.95 -6.26
N ASP A 44 -2.99 13.05 -7.34
CA ASP A 44 -3.43 12.72 -8.69
C ASP A 44 -3.16 11.23 -8.90
N VAL A 45 -4.12 10.40 -8.48
CA VAL A 45 -4.04 8.94 -8.61
C VAL A 45 -4.11 8.59 -10.09
N ARG A 46 -3.02 8.05 -10.63
CA ARG A 46 -2.84 7.74 -12.05
C ARG A 46 -3.45 6.40 -12.42
N GLY A 47 -3.38 5.43 -11.51
CA GLY A 47 -3.91 4.08 -11.67
C GLY A 47 -3.67 3.20 -10.45
N ILE A 48 -4.32 2.04 -10.44
CA ILE A 48 -4.26 1.05 -9.37
C ILE A 48 -3.79 -0.28 -9.98
N VAL A 49 -2.70 -0.83 -9.47
CA VAL A 49 -2.16 -2.13 -9.84
C VAL A 49 -2.55 -3.14 -8.77
N ALA A 50 -3.29 -4.17 -9.16
CA ALA A 50 -3.58 -5.31 -8.30
C ALA A 50 -2.39 -6.27 -8.32
N CYS A 51 -1.72 -6.47 -7.19
CA CYS A 51 -0.58 -7.37 -7.07
C CYS A 51 -0.96 -8.70 -6.41
N HIS A 52 -0.07 -9.68 -6.53
CA HIS A 52 -0.30 -11.02 -5.98
C HIS A 52 0.04 -11.11 -4.49
N PHE A 53 -0.53 -12.12 -3.85
CA PHE A 53 -0.22 -12.55 -2.48
C PHE A 53 -0.14 -14.09 -2.45
N GLU A 54 0.64 -14.63 -3.38
CA GLU A 54 0.55 -16.01 -3.86
C GLU A 54 0.83 -17.09 -2.80
N THR A 55 1.43 -16.74 -1.66
CA THR A 55 1.46 -17.63 -0.48
C THR A 55 0.07 -18.13 -0.04
N LYS A 56 -1.02 -17.40 -0.34
CA LYS A 56 -2.41 -17.84 -0.10
C LYS A 56 -3.05 -18.55 -1.31
N GLY A 57 -2.28 -18.98 -2.31
CA GLY A 57 -2.79 -19.72 -3.48
C GLY A 57 -3.55 -21.02 -3.13
N LYS A 58 -3.38 -21.59 -1.93
CA LYS A 58 -4.22 -22.71 -1.46
C LYS A 58 -5.67 -22.31 -1.15
N GLU A 59 -5.89 -21.06 -0.71
CA GLU A 59 -7.21 -20.52 -0.37
C GLU A 59 -7.92 -19.97 -1.63
N PHE A 60 -7.17 -19.32 -2.53
CA PHE A 60 -7.74 -18.65 -3.70
C PHE A 60 -7.59 -19.43 -5.02
N GLY A 61 -6.75 -20.46 -5.05
CA GLY A 61 -6.27 -21.12 -6.26
C GLY A 61 -4.89 -20.57 -6.69
N VAL A 62 -4.01 -21.46 -7.14
CA VAL A 62 -2.66 -21.07 -7.59
C VAL A 62 -2.76 -20.16 -8.81
N GLY A 63 -2.07 -19.02 -8.76
CA GLY A 63 -2.09 -17.96 -9.78
C GLY A 63 -3.40 -17.18 -9.84
N LYS A 64 -4.20 -17.20 -8.76
CA LYS A 64 -5.50 -16.51 -8.68
C LYS A 64 -5.54 -15.38 -7.66
N THR A 65 -4.52 -15.23 -6.83
CA THR A 65 -4.49 -14.19 -5.79
C THR A 65 -4.47 -12.77 -6.38
N MET A 66 -3.71 -12.55 -7.46
CA MET A 66 -3.74 -11.29 -8.20
C MET A 66 -5.13 -10.96 -8.76
N GLU A 67 -5.84 -11.94 -9.35
CA GLU A 67 -7.20 -11.69 -9.88
C GLU A 67 -8.18 -11.39 -8.75
N ALA A 68 -8.05 -12.06 -7.59
CA ALA A 68 -8.85 -11.74 -6.40
C ALA A 68 -8.61 -10.30 -5.93
N SER A 69 -7.37 -9.80 -6.04
CA SER A 69 -7.06 -8.40 -5.76
C SER A 69 -7.66 -7.45 -6.78
N TYR A 70 -7.56 -7.78 -8.05
CA TYR A 70 -8.17 -7.00 -9.13
C TYR A 70 -9.68 -6.85 -8.91
N ASP A 71 -10.38 -7.94 -8.64
CA ASP A 71 -11.83 -7.95 -8.42
C ASP A 71 -12.23 -7.15 -7.17
N GLU A 72 -11.41 -7.21 -6.12
CA GLU A 72 -11.64 -6.46 -4.89
C GLU A 72 -11.44 -4.95 -5.07
N VAL A 73 -10.41 -4.52 -5.82
CA VAL A 73 -10.24 -3.11 -6.18
C VAL A 73 -11.46 -2.62 -6.97
N GLN A 74 -11.96 -3.42 -7.92
CA GLN A 74 -13.16 -3.08 -8.68
C GLN A 74 -14.39 -2.95 -7.78
N LEU A 75 -14.53 -3.82 -6.77
CA LEU A 75 -15.60 -3.72 -5.78
C LEU A 75 -15.49 -2.44 -4.94
N VAL A 76 -14.30 -2.09 -4.46
CA VAL A 76 -14.08 -0.84 -3.70
C VAL A 76 -14.42 0.37 -4.56
N LEU A 77 -13.96 0.42 -5.82
CA LEU A 77 -14.30 1.51 -6.75
C LEU A 77 -15.82 1.58 -6.99
N LYS A 78 -16.49 0.44 -7.13
CA LYS A 78 -17.95 0.40 -7.27
C LYS A 78 -18.65 0.98 -6.04
N LEU A 79 -18.23 0.61 -4.83
CA LEU A 79 -18.80 1.11 -3.57
C LEU A 79 -18.52 2.61 -3.35
N MET A 80 -17.50 3.15 -4.02
CA MET A 80 -17.16 4.57 -4.02
C MET A 80 -17.85 5.38 -5.13
N ASP A 81 -18.68 4.75 -5.98
CA ASP A 81 -19.21 5.34 -7.21
C ASP A 81 -18.11 5.85 -8.17
N LEU A 82 -17.05 5.04 -8.33
CA LEU A 82 -15.85 5.34 -9.13
C LEU A 82 -15.56 4.28 -10.22
N THR A 83 -16.53 3.42 -10.54
CA THR A 83 -16.39 2.41 -11.59
C THR A 83 -15.94 3.04 -12.91
N GLY A 84 -14.79 2.60 -13.42
CA GLY A 84 -14.24 3.09 -14.70
C GLY A 84 -13.57 4.46 -14.66
N GLU A 85 -13.51 5.13 -13.51
CA GLU A 85 -12.85 6.45 -13.37
C GLU A 85 -11.32 6.34 -13.34
N TYR A 86 -10.78 5.21 -12.89
CA TYR A 86 -9.34 4.94 -12.80
C TYR A 86 -9.00 3.65 -13.55
N PRO A 87 -7.84 3.58 -14.22
CA PRO A 87 -7.36 2.31 -14.73
C PRO A 87 -7.02 1.40 -13.54
N VAL A 88 -7.55 0.18 -13.59
CA VAL A 88 -7.18 -0.92 -12.69
C VAL A 88 -6.43 -1.94 -13.55
N LEU A 89 -5.21 -2.26 -13.16
CA LEU A 89 -4.26 -3.04 -13.96
C LEU A 89 -3.96 -4.35 -13.26
N ARG A 90 -3.85 -5.43 -14.03
CA ARG A 90 -3.38 -6.72 -13.52
C ARG A 90 -1.87 -6.70 -13.35
N GLY A 91 -1.41 -6.83 -12.10
CA GLY A 91 0.00 -7.01 -11.78
C GLY A 91 0.50 -8.40 -12.14
N ALA A 92 1.71 -8.70 -11.67
CA ALA A 92 2.31 -10.02 -11.79
C ALA A 92 1.42 -11.09 -11.13
N VAL A 93 1.24 -12.23 -11.80
CA VAL A 93 0.40 -13.34 -11.31
C VAL A 93 1.04 -14.11 -10.14
N GLY A 94 2.34 -13.96 -9.94
CA GLY A 94 3.10 -14.61 -8.88
C GLY A 94 4.52 -14.04 -8.78
N PRO A 95 5.35 -14.56 -7.87
CA PRO A 95 6.68 -14.03 -7.61
C PRO A 95 7.65 -14.25 -8.77
N MET A 96 8.72 -13.44 -8.80
CA MET A 96 9.84 -13.61 -9.72
C MET A 96 10.56 -14.94 -9.49
N ALA A 97 11.04 -15.54 -10.58
CA ALA A 97 11.81 -16.79 -10.51
C ALA A 97 13.20 -16.57 -9.87
N ASP A 98 13.83 -15.43 -10.17
CA ASP A 98 15.14 -15.02 -9.70
C ASP A 98 15.30 -13.49 -9.80
N GLU A 99 16.42 -12.93 -9.33
CA GLU A 99 16.71 -11.49 -9.31
C GLU A 99 16.97 -10.87 -10.71
N SER A 100 16.92 -11.65 -11.79
CA SER A 100 17.25 -11.21 -13.16
C SER A 100 16.13 -11.41 -14.17
N THR A 101 15.10 -12.18 -13.84
CA THR A 101 14.00 -12.53 -14.74
C THR A 101 12.74 -11.75 -14.37
N PRO A 102 12.43 -10.63 -15.05
CA PRO A 102 11.23 -9.86 -14.76
C PRO A 102 9.96 -10.63 -15.11
N VAL A 103 8.88 -10.37 -14.37
CA VAL A 103 7.51 -10.78 -14.71
C VAL A 103 6.84 -9.63 -15.44
N ASP A 104 6.71 -9.75 -16.75
CA ASP A 104 6.07 -8.73 -17.58
C ASP A 104 4.54 -8.75 -17.36
N SER A 105 4.01 -7.67 -16.76
CA SER A 105 2.60 -7.52 -16.37
C SER A 105 2.04 -6.16 -16.84
N GLU A 106 0.72 -6.01 -16.85
CA GLU A 106 0.09 -4.70 -17.11
C GLU A 106 0.55 -3.67 -16.06
N GLY A 107 0.65 -4.10 -14.80
CA GLY A 107 1.15 -3.29 -13.69
C GLY A 107 2.57 -2.78 -13.89
N ALA A 108 3.52 -3.66 -14.21
CA ALA A 108 4.91 -3.29 -14.45
C ALA A 108 5.05 -2.32 -15.64
N ARG A 109 4.34 -2.60 -16.74
CA ARG A 109 4.32 -1.72 -17.92
C ARG A 109 3.72 -0.34 -17.61
N PHE A 110 2.65 -0.30 -16.82
CA PHE A 110 2.00 0.94 -16.44
C PHE A 110 2.89 1.81 -15.53
N ILE A 111 3.61 1.20 -14.59
CA ILE A 111 4.64 1.90 -13.79
C ILE A 111 5.69 2.52 -14.71
N ILE A 112 6.16 1.78 -15.72
CA ILE A 112 7.13 2.28 -16.70
C ILE A 112 6.57 3.47 -17.48
N GLU A 113 5.36 3.33 -18.01
CA GLU A 113 4.70 4.37 -18.81
C GLU A 113 4.56 5.69 -18.03
N GLU A 114 3.99 5.64 -16.83
CA GLU A 114 3.76 6.85 -16.03
C GLU A 114 5.06 7.45 -15.46
N ALA A 115 6.08 6.63 -15.17
CA ALA A 115 7.40 7.13 -14.77
C ALA A 115 8.14 7.81 -15.93
N MET A 116 8.01 7.28 -17.15
CA MET A 116 8.63 7.86 -18.35
C MET A 116 7.86 9.06 -18.91
N ARG A 117 6.62 9.26 -18.49
CA ARG A 117 5.80 10.42 -18.88
C ARG A 117 6.43 11.73 -18.40
N GLU A 118 6.49 12.69 -19.33
CA GLU A 118 6.91 14.06 -19.04
C GLU A 118 5.82 14.80 -18.25
N ASP A 119 6.12 15.10 -16.99
CA ASP A 119 5.29 15.87 -16.07
C ASP A 119 6.19 16.36 -14.92
N ASP A 120 6.12 17.66 -14.61
CA ASP A 120 6.98 18.30 -13.60
C ASP A 120 6.65 17.86 -12.17
N ARG A 121 5.50 17.23 -11.95
CA ARG A 121 5.10 16.75 -10.62
C ARG A 121 5.80 15.43 -10.31
N PRO A 122 6.28 15.24 -9.07
CA PRO A 122 6.90 13.98 -8.67
C PRO A 122 5.91 12.82 -8.76
N LEU A 123 6.41 11.65 -9.14
CA LEU A 123 5.68 10.40 -9.12
C LEU A 123 6.06 9.59 -7.88
N PHE A 124 5.07 9.23 -7.09
CA PHE A 124 5.19 8.24 -6.03
C PHE A 124 4.47 6.97 -6.44
N VAL A 125 5.06 5.82 -6.15
CA VAL A 125 4.40 4.52 -6.31
C VAL A 125 4.33 3.88 -4.93
N ALA A 126 3.11 3.70 -4.44
CA ALA A 126 2.81 3.14 -3.13
C ALA A 126 2.61 1.64 -3.26
N PHE A 127 3.50 0.85 -2.65
CA PHE A 127 3.47 -0.61 -2.62
C PHE A 127 2.98 -1.07 -1.25
N GLN A 128 1.79 -1.65 -1.26
CA GLN A 128 1.05 -2.18 -0.11
C GLN A 128 1.17 -3.70 -0.02
N GLY A 129 1.75 -4.34 -1.05
CA GLY A 129 2.01 -5.77 -1.13
C GLY A 129 3.43 -6.12 -1.60
N ALA A 130 3.54 -7.20 -2.38
CA ALA A 130 4.80 -7.68 -2.94
C ALA A 130 5.43 -6.69 -3.95
N LEU A 131 6.77 -6.60 -3.97
CA LEU A 131 7.51 -5.69 -4.86
C LEU A 131 7.70 -6.17 -6.30
N THR A 132 7.05 -7.27 -6.68
CA THR A 132 7.20 -7.97 -7.97
C THR A 132 7.07 -7.04 -9.18
N ASP A 133 6.02 -6.20 -9.20
CA ASP A 133 5.77 -5.28 -10.31
C ASP A 133 6.84 -4.17 -10.38
N LEU A 134 7.32 -3.68 -9.23
CA LEU A 134 8.40 -2.69 -9.20
C LEU A 134 9.71 -3.27 -9.70
N ALA A 135 10.10 -4.43 -9.16
CA ALA A 135 11.33 -5.11 -9.54
C ALA A 135 11.33 -5.45 -11.02
N SER A 136 10.20 -5.96 -11.53
CA SER A 136 10.01 -6.25 -12.95
C SER A 136 10.10 -4.97 -13.80
N ALA A 137 9.45 -3.89 -13.38
CA ALA A 137 9.53 -2.60 -14.06
C ALA A 137 10.96 -2.04 -14.12
N LEU A 138 11.73 -2.15 -13.03
CA LEU A 138 13.12 -1.69 -12.96
C LEU A 138 14.05 -2.53 -13.83
N LEU A 139 13.82 -3.83 -13.95
CA LEU A 139 14.60 -4.71 -14.83
C LEU A 139 14.28 -4.46 -16.30
N LEU A 140 13.00 -4.23 -16.63
CA LEU A 140 12.54 -3.93 -17.99
C LEU A 140 12.97 -2.53 -18.46
N GLU A 141 12.93 -1.53 -17.58
CA GLU A 141 13.31 -0.15 -17.88
C GLU A 141 14.06 0.51 -16.70
N PRO A 142 15.40 0.32 -16.61
CA PRO A 142 16.19 0.85 -15.48
C PRO A 142 16.17 2.38 -15.34
N ARG A 143 15.79 3.14 -16.38
CA ARG A 143 15.74 4.62 -16.33
C ARG A 143 14.65 5.14 -15.39
N ILE A 144 13.63 4.34 -15.08
CA ILE A 144 12.55 4.78 -14.17
C ILE A 144 13.06 5.02 -12.74
N ALA A 145 14.18 4.39 -12.35
CA ALA A 145 14.76 4.56 -11.02
C ALA A 145 15.04 6.03 -10.68
N ASP A 146 15.35 6.86 -11.67
CA ASP A 146 15.65 8.28 -11.50
C ASP A 146 14.40 9.18 -11.67
N ARG A 147 13.21 8.60 -11.88
CA ARG A 147 11.96 9.32 -12.24
C ARG A 147 10.79 9.12 -11.27
N MET A 148 10.94 8.28 -10.25
CA MET A 148 9.91 8.01 -9.25
C MET A 148 10.49 7.77 -7.86
N THR A 149 9.66 7.86 -6.84
CA THR A 149 9.97 7.39 -5.48
C THR A 149 9.03 6.22 -5.13
N ALA A 150 9.60 5.11 -4.68
CA ALA A 150 8.84 3.97 -4.17
C ALA A 150 8.59 4.13 -2.67
N ILE A 151 7.35 3.94 -2.22
CA ILE A 151 6.98 3.81 -0.81
C ILE A 151 6.56 2.37 -0.60
N TRP A 152 7.18 1.65 0.32
CA TRP A 152 6.91 0.24 0.52
C TRP A 152 6.54 -0.07 1.97
N ILE A 153 5.35 -0.63 2.14
CA ILE A 153 4.91 -1.26 3.39
C ILE A 153 5.43 -2.68 3.37
N GLY A 154 6.50 -2.93 4.10
CA GLY A 154 7.09 -4.26 4.10
C GLY A 154 8.47 -4.35 4.73
N GLY A 155 8.82 -5.57 5.07
CA GLY A 155 10.06 -5.91 5.75
C GLY A 155 10.03 -5.82 7.28
N GLY A 156 10.88 -6.64 7.90
CA GLY A 156 10.99 -6.74 9.35
C GLY A 156 11.69 -5.54 10.00
N ALA A 157 11.71 -5.53 11.33
CA ALA A 157 12.35 -4.48 12.11
C ALA A 157 13.88 -4.52 11.96
N TYR A 158 14.49 -3.35 11.83
CA TYR A 158 15.95 -3.22 11.78
C TYR A 158 16.57 -3.37 13.18
N PRO A 159 17.83 -3.84 13.26
CA PRO A 159 18.69 -4.25 12.15
C PRO A 159 18.51 -5.71 11.71
N GLN A 160 17.77 -6.54 12.45
CA GLN A 160 17.73 -7.99 12.20
C GLN A 160 16.90 -8.39 10.97
N GLY A 161 15.91 -7.57 10.59
CA GLY A 161 14.87 -7.98 9.65
C GLY A 161 13.94 -9.01 10.29
N GLY A 162 13.41 -9.92 9.48
CA GLY A 162 12.54 -11.00 9.94
C GLY A 162 11.34 -11.20 9.03
N VAL A 163 10.60 -12.28 9.31
CA VAL A 163 9.44 -12.68 8.52
C VAL A 163 8.38 -11.58 8.56
N GLU A 164 8.08 -11.04 7.39
CA GLU A 164 7.06 -10.03 7.15
C GLU A 164 6.28 -10.45 5.89
N PHE A 165 4.97 -10.18 5.85
CA PHE A 165 4.08 -10.83 4.88
C PHE A 165 4.35 -10.40 3.44
N ASN A 166 4.57 -9.11 3.21
CA ASN A 166 4.83 -8.57 1.88
C ASN A 166 6.22 -8.96 1.39
N LEU A 167 7.22 -8.87 2.26
CA LEU A 167 8.59 -9.28 1.95
C LEU A 167 8.69 -10.75 1.55
N LYS A 168 8.04 -11.65 2.31
CA LYS A 168 8.15 -13.09 2.04
C LYS A 168 7.42 -13.54 0.77
N GLN A 169 6.54 -12.71 0.19
CA GLN A 169 5.90 -13.05 -1.08
C GLN A 169 6.92 -13.16 -2.20
N ASP A 170 7.93 -12.28 -2.22
CA ASP A 170 8.92 -12.20 -3.29
C ASP A 170 10.25 -11.59 -2.82
N ILE A 171 11.09 -12.44 -2.23
CA ILE A 171 12.45 -12.06 -1.80
C ILE A 171 13.34 -11.66 -2.99
N PRO A 172 13.32 -12.35 -4.15
CA PRO A 172 14.04 -11.89 -5.34
C PRO A 172 13.66 -10.45 -5.73
N ALA A 173 12.37 -10.11 -5.80
CA ALA A 173 11.93 -8.76 -6.11
C ALA A 173 12.42 -7.74 -5.06
N ALA A 174 12.33 -8.07 -3.78
CA ALA A 174 12.86 -7.20 -2.73
C ALA A 174 14.37 -6.95 -2.90
N ASN A 175 15.17 -7.98 -3.20
CA ASN A 175 16.60 -7.83 -3.44
C ASN A 175 16.91 -6.98 -4.69
N VAL A 176 16.14 -7.11 -5.76
CA VAL A 176 16.25 -6.23 -6.95
C VAL A 176 16.02 -4.77 -6.57
N VAL A 177 14.97 -4.48 -5.80
CA VAL A 177 14.64 -3.11 -5.39
C VAL A 177 15.70 -2.54 -4.42
N MET A 178 16.16 -3.35 -3.46
CA MET A 178 17.24 -2.97 -2.54
C MET A 178 18.53 -2.64 -3.28
N ALA A 179 18.87 -3.39 -4.34
CA ALA A 179 20.05 -3.17 -5.16
C ALA A 179 19.90 -2.06 -6.22
N SER A 180 18.67 -1.69 -6.59
CA SER A 180 18.39 -0.69 -7.64
C SER A 180 18.67 0.75 -7.20
N ARG A 181 18.73 1.70 -8.13
CA ARG A 181 18.94 3.13 -7.78
C ARG A 181 17.68 3.88 -7.33
N VAL A 182 16.50 3.23 -7.30
CA VAL A 182 15.23 3.93 -7.03
C VAL A 182 15.20 4.48 -5.61
N PRO A 183 14.85 5.77 -5.39
CA PRO A 183 14.53 6.26 -4.05
C PRO A 183 13.48 5.37 -3.40
N LEU A 184 13.82 4.78 -2.24
CA LEU A 184 12.95 3.87 -1.50
C LEU A 184 12.67 4.41 -0.11
N TRP A 185 11.39 4.52 0.20
CA TRP A 185 10.84 4.81 1.52
C TRP A 185 10.25 3.51 2.07
N GLN A 186 11.03 2.81 2.88
CA GLN A 186 10.59 1.58 3.52
C GLN A 186 9.90 1.90 4.85
N VAL A 187 8.69 1.38 5.03
CA VAL A 187 7.97 1.38 6.30
C VAL A 187 7.95 -0.07 6.80
N PRO A 188 8.86 -0.44 7.73
CA PRO A 188 8.94 -1.80 8.26
C PRO A 188 7.82 -2.08 9.27
N ALA A 189 7.65 -3.36 9.62
CA ALA A 189 6.59 -3.86 10.49
C ALA A 189 6.46 -3.14 11.83
N ASN A 190 7.57 -2.75 12.47
CA ASN A 190 7.54 -2.00 13.73
C ASN A 190 7.00 -0.57 13.58
N ALA A 191 7.07 0.01 12.38
CA ALA A 191 6.56 1.34 12.09
C ALA A 191 5.09 1.29 11.64
N TYR A 192 4.78 0.50 10.59
CA TYR A 192 3.42 0.47 10.07
C TYR A 192 2.39 -0.10 11.07
N LYS A 193 2.82 -1.03 11.94
CA LYS A 193 1.94 -1.60 12.99
C LYS A 193 1.51 -0.60 14.06
N GLN A 194 2.07 0.60 14.08
CA GLN A 194 1.63 1.67 14.98
C GLN A 194 0.25 2.22 14.59
N VAL A 195 -0.20 2.02 13.34
CA VAL A 195 -1.56 2.39 12.89
C VAL A 195 -2.55 1.30 13.32
N THR A 196 -2.89 1.29 14.60
CA THR A 196 -3.84 0.33 15.20
C THR A 196 -5.23 0.97 15.35
N VAL A 197 -6.26 0.18 15.10
CA VAL A 197 -7.68 0.54 15.25
C VAL A 197 -8.43 -0.56 16.00
N THR A 198 -9.50 -0.21 16.71
CA THR A 198 -10.44 -1.16 17.31
C THR A 198 -11.67 -1.39 16.44
N LEU A 199 -12.30 -2.56 16.58
CA LEU A 199 -13.60 -2.82 15.95
C LEU A 199 -14.67 -1.82 16.41
N SER A 200 -14.59 -1.31 17.65
CA SER A 200 -15.48 -0.26 18.15
C SER A 200 -15.30 1.07 17.42
N GLU A 201 -14.06 1.48 17.13
CA GLU A 201 -13.80 2.69 16.33
C GLU A 201 -14.31 2.52 14.90
N LEU A 202 -14.08 1.37 14.28
CA LEU A 202 -14.61 1.08 12.95
C LEU A 202 -16.14 1.07 12.93
N GLN A 203 -16.78 0.46 13.93
CA GLN A 203 -18.23 0.45 14.07
C GLN A 203 -18.80 1.86 14.25
N ALA A 204 -18.16 2.70 15.05
CA ALA A 204 -18.65 4.04 15.36
C ALA A 204 -18.39 5.04 14.22
N ARG A 205 -17.24 4.94 13.54
CA ARG A 205 -16.73 5.99 12.64
C ARG A 205 -16.66 5.59 11.17
N VAL A 206 -16.65 4.29 10.85
CA VAL A 206 -16.54 3.79 9.47
C VAL A 206 -17.84 3.14 9.02
N ALA A 207 -18.40 2.20 9.78
CA ALA A 207 -19.62 1.48 9.42
C ALA A 207 -20.80 2.37 9.00
N PRO A 208 -21.04 3.55 9.61
CA PRO A 208 -22.15 4.42 9.21
C PRO A 208 -21.93 5.10 7.85
N CYS A 209 -20.70 5.15 7.34
CA CYS A 209 -20.31 5.96 6.19
C CYS A 209 -20.64 5.30 4.85
N GLY A 210 -21.94 5.27 4.51
CA GLY A 210 -22.44 4.73 3.25
C GLY A 210 -22.15 3.23 3.08
N ASP A 211 -22.34 2.74 1.86
CA ASP A 211 -22.21 1.31 1.56
C ASP A 211 -20.73 0.86 1.61
N LEU A 212 -19.80 1.76 1.26
CA LEU A 212 -18.35 1.54 1.45
C LEU A 212 -18.01 1.34 2.93
N GLY A 213 -18.43 2.25 3.81
CA GLY A 213 -18.12 2.17 5.23
C GLY A 213 -18.68 0.92 5.88
N ALA A 214 -19.92 0.56 5.55
CA ALA A 214 -20.53 -0.69 5.99
C ALA A 214 -19.74 -1.92 5.52
N TYR A 215 -19.30 -1.94 4.26
CA TYR A 215 -18.48 -3.01 3.71
C TYR A 215 -17.14 -3.15 4.43
N LEU A 216 -16.38 -2.05 4.55
CA LEU A 216 -15.07 -2.00 5.21
C LEU A 216 -15.13 -2.53 6.64
N PHE A 217 -16.15 -2.13 7.40
CA PHE A 217 -16.37 -2.66 8.75
C PHE A 217 -16.70 -4.15 8.74
N GLN A 218 -17.67 -4.58 7.94
CA GLN A 218 -18.15 -5.95 7.96
C GLN A 218 -17.05 -6.94 7.54
N GLN A 219 -16.26 -6.63 6.50
CA GLN A 219 -15.17 -7.51 6.09
C GLN A 219 -14.11 -7.68 7.19
N MET A 220 -13.91 -6.66 8.03
CA MET A 220 -12.94 -6.71 9.11
C MET A 220 -13.44 -7.62 10.24
N VAL A 221 -14.72 -7.52 10.58
CA VAL A 221 -15.39 -8.44 11.50
C VAL A 221 -15.34 -9.87 10.97
N ASP A 222 -15.68 -10.09 9.69
CA ASP A 222 -15.66 -11.41 9.07
C ASP A 222 -14.25 -12.02 9.06
N LEU A 223 -13.21 -11.22 8.81
CA LEU A 223 -11.83 -11.69 8.90
C LEU A 223 -11.44 -12.02 10.35
N ASN A 224 -11.87 -11.23 11.32
CA ASN A 224 -11.66 -11.50 12.75
C ASN A 224 -12.28 -12.82 13.19
N ASP A 225 -13.54 -13.05 12.82
CA ASP A 225 -14.24 -14.28 13.18
C ASP A 225 -13.63 -15.50 12.49
N ARG A 226 -13.22 -15.37 11.22
CA ARG A 226 -12.47 -16.44 10.51
C ARG A 226 -11.12 -16.77 11.13
N LYS A 227 -10.55 -15.89 11.95
CA LYS A 227 -9.26 -16.07 12.62
C LYS A 227 -9.40 -16.31 14.13
N ALA A 228 -10.60 -16.59 14.63
CA ALA A 228 -10.88 -16.78 16.06
C ALA A 228 -10.00 -17.85 16.73
N ASP A 229 -9.61 -18.90 16.01
CA ASP A 229 -8.75 -19.98 16.54
C ASP A 229 -7.25 -19.61 16.57
N ARG A 230 -6.86 -18.47 15.99
CA ARG A 230 -5.47 -18.01 15.93
C ARG A 230 -5.19 -17.06 17.10
N LEU A 231 -4.64 -17.61 18.17
CA LEU A 231 -4.44 -16.89 19.45
C LEU A 231 -3.36 -15.81 19.42
N ASP A 232 -2.42 -15.85 18.47
CA ASP A 232 -1.33 -14.87 18.35
C ASP A 232 -1.74 -13.60 17.57
N TRP A 233 -2.70 -13.74 16.66
CA TRP A 233 -3.18 -12.67 15.79
C TRP A 233 -4.45 -13.12 15.05
N PRO A 234 -5.48 -12.29 14.90
CA PRO A 234 -5.62 -10.92 15.41
C PRO A 234 -5.85 -10.88 16.92
N HIS A 235 -5.78 -9.70 17.53
CA HIS A 235 -5.93 -9.52 18.98
C HIS A 235 -7.40 -9.47 19.43
N GLY A 236 -8.31 -10.12 18.69
CA GLY A 236 -9.73 -10.30 19.01
C GLY A 236 -10.63 -9.09 18.73
N GLU A 237 -10.18 -7.87 19.05
CA GLU A 237 -10.96 -6.63 18.83
C GLU A 237 -10.14 -5.45 18.31
N SER A 238 -8.84 -5.65 18.10
CA SER A 238 -7.94 -4.65 17.53
C SER A 238 -7.15 -5.18 16.35
N TRP A 239 -6.92 -4.28 15.40
CA TRP A 239 -6.36 -4.54 14.08
C TRP A 239 -5.38 -3.45 13.70
N CYS A 240 -4.42 -3.81 12.85
CA CYS A 240 -3.54 -2.85 12.22
C CYS A 240 -4.11 -2.48 10.84
N LEU A 241 -4.19 -1.19 10.53
CA LEU A 241 -4.37 -0.71 9.15
C LEU A 241 -3.01 -0.32 8.59
N GLY A 242 -2.20 -1.34 8.31
CA GLY A 242 -0.75 -1.21 8.10
C GLY A 242 -0.39 -0.46 6.84
N ASP A 243 -1.28 -0.45 5.85
CA ASP A 243 -0.96 0.20 4.58
C ASP A 243 -1.15 1.70 4.56
N GLN A 244 -1.93 2.23 5.50
CA GLN A 244 -2.28 3.65 5.60
C GLN A 244 -1.10 4.65 5.59
N PRO A 245 0.11 4.32 6.09
CA PRO A 245 1.28 5.20 5.96
C PRO A 245 1.61 5.59 4.50
N THR A 246 1.24 4.78 3.50
CA THR A 246 1.40 5.18 2.09
C THR A 246 0.66 6.47 1.73
N VAL A 247 -0.42 6.80 2.44
CA VAL A 247 -1.10 8.09 2.36
C VAL A 247 -0.46 9.12 3.28
N SER A 248 -0.37 8.83 4.57
CA SER A 248 -0.02 9.86 5.56
C SER A 248 1.41 10.37 5.44
N LEU A 249 2.35 9.54 4.97
CA LEU A 249 3.73 10.01 4.69
C LEU A 249 3.80 11.08 3.60
N LEU A 250 2.86 11.07 2.65
CA LEU A 250 2.76 12.10 1.62
C LEU A 250 1.96 13.33 2.06
N LEU A 251 1.24 13.24 3.18
CA LEU A 251 0.57 14.36 3.84
C LEU A 251 1.46 15.06 4.88
N ASP A 252 2.32 14.27 5.54
CA ASP A 252 3.18 14.70 6.64
C ASP A 252 4.36 15.56 6.18
N ASP A 253 4.85 16.41 7.08
CA ASP A 253 6.03 17.24 6.86
C ASP A 253 7.31 16.44 7.12
N GLN A 254 7.73 15.72 6.08
CA GLN A 254 8.91 14.86 6.10
C GLN A 254 10.23 15.56 6.48
N ASN A 255 10.28 16.90 6.49
CA ASN A 255 11.47 17.65 6.86
C ASN A 255 11.55 17.99 8.35
N ASN A 256 10.43 17.88 9.08
CA ASN A 256 10.33 18.36 10.46
C ASN A 256 9.92 17.28 11.48
N THR A 257 9.56 16.07 11.03
CA THR A 257 9.02 15.05 11.94
C THR A 257 10.03 14.04 12.48
N CYS A 258 11.28 14.00 12.00
CA CYS A 258 12.33 13.08 12.49
C CYS A 258 11.85 11.62 12.64
N ASN A 259 11.04 11.14 11.69
CA ASN A 259 10.35 9.84 11.76
C ASN A 259 11.08 8.68 11.05
N TYR A 260 12.25 8.96 10.46
CA TYR A 260 13.02 8.01 9.67
C TYR A 260 14.52 8.21 9.83
N ASP A 261 15.26 7.14 9.54
CA ASP A 261 16.70 7.15 9.34
C ASP A 261 17.04 6.91 7.86
N ILE A 262 18.24 7.36 7.46
CA ILE A 262 18.83 6.95 6.18
C ILE A 262 19.83 5.83 6.46
N LEU A 263 19.51 4.62 6.00
CA LEU A 263 20.30 3.42 6.24
C LEU A 263 20.81 2.82 4.92
N PRO A 264 21.96 2.14 4.91
CA PRO A 264 22.36 1.31 3.78
C PRO A 264 21.33 0.20 3.53
N ALA A 265 20.90 0.02 2.28
CA ALA A 265 19.97 -1.02 1.90
C ALA A 265 20.59 -2.40 2.19
N PRO A 266 19.93 -3.28 2.99
CA PRO A 266 20.46 -4.61 3.26
C PRO A 266 20.22 -5.54 2.05
N ARG A 267 20.90 -6.69 2.07
CA ARG A 267 20.45 -7.84 1.28
C ARG A 267 19.49 -8.67 2.14
N VAL A 268 18.39 -9.15 1.56
CA VAL A 268 17.44 -10.00 2.26
C VAL A 268 17.82 -11.47 2.05
N ALA A 269 17.98 -12.19 3.16
CA ALA A 269 18.24 -13.63 3.16
C ALA A 269 16.94 -14.45 2.93
N PRO A 270 17.05 -15.74 2.56
CA PRO A 270 15.87 -16.59 2.36
C PRO A 270 14.94 -16.73 3.58
N ASP A 271 15.44 -16.51 4.78
CA ASP A 271 14.67 -16.52 6.04
C ASP A 271 14.10 -15.13 6.41
N CYS A 272 14.14 -14.18 5.48
CA CYS A 272 13.75 -12.78 5.62
C CYS A 272 14.63 -11.95 6.59
N SER A 273 15.74 -12.51 7.10
CA SER A 273 16.71 -11.72 7.86
C SER A 273 17.47 -10.74 6.96
N TYR A 274 17.93 -9.64 7.55
CA TYR A 274 18.73 -8.65 6.85
C TYR A 274 20.21 -8.97 7.00
N ILE A 275 20.89 -9.13 5.86
CA ILE A 275 22.33 -9.20 5.75
C ILE A 275 22.83 -7.76 5.56
N PRO A 276 23.56 -7.19 6.54
CA PRO A 276 24.08 -5.82 6.44
C PRO A 276 24.97 -5.65 5.20
N GLN A 277 24.78 -4.54 4.49
CA GLN A 277 25.63 -4.10 3.38
C GLN A 277 26.13 -2.70 3.70
N PRO A 278 27.29 -2.53 4.36
CA PRO A 278 27.80 -1.21 4.74
C PRO A 278 27.97 -0.25 3.56
N ASP A 279 28.30 -0.81 2.37
CA ASP A 279 28.43 -0.07 1.12
C ASP A 279 27.14 -0.08 0.27
N GLY A 280 26.03 -0.56 0.85
CA GLY A 280 24.72 -0.53 0.24
C GLY A 280 24.26 0.91 0.01
N ARG A 281 23.48 1.13 -1.05
CA ARG A 281 22.92 2.45 -1.33
C ARG A 281 22.08 2.97 -0.14
N PRO A 282 21.94 4.28 0.05
CA PRO A 282 21.04 4.81 1.05
C PRO A 282 19.57 4.54 0.68
N ILE A 283 18.79 4.13 1.68
CA ILE A 283 17.33 4.07 1.66
C ILE A 283 16.76 4.79 2.88
N ARG A 284 15.53 5.29 2.76
CA ARG A 284 14.81 5.88 3.90
C ARG A 284 14.06 4.77 4.61
N VAL A 285 14.29 4.62 5.92
CA VAL A 285 13.63 3.61 6.76
C VAL A 285 12.89 4.30 7.89
N TYR A 286 11.57 4.16 7.92
CA TYR A 286 10.74 4.74 8.97
C TYR A 286 10.81 3.90 10.25
N HIS A 287 10.87 4.57 11.40
CA HIS A 287 10.78 3.92 12.71
C HIS A 287 9.48 4.28 13.46
N THR A 288 8.76 5.32 13.01
CA THR A 288 7.44 5.70 13.53
C THR A 288 6.60 6.41 12.46
N VAL A 289 5.29 6.46 12.68
CA VAL A 289 4.30 7.16 11.86
C VAL A 289 3.29 7.87 12.77
N ASP A 290 2.75 9.02 12.37
CA ASP A 290 1.68 9.68 13.14
C ASP A 290 0.35 8.93 12.93
N ALA A 291 0.12 7.90 13.74
CA ALA A 291 -1.09 7.08 13.70
C ALA A 291 -2.36 7.89 13.92
N ARG A 292 -2.32 8.90 14.82
CA ARG A 292 -3.47 9.77 15.10
C ARG A 292 -3.82 10.59 13.86
N MET A 293 -2.86 11.28 13.24
CA MET A 293 -3.13 12.06 12.02
C MET A 293 -3.64 11.15 10.91
N THR A 294 -3.03 9.98 10.75
CA THR A 294 -3.40 8.98 9.74
C THR A 294 -4.87 8.55 9.87
N LEU A 295 -5.28 8.13 11.07
CA LEU A 295 -6.64 7.63 11.32
C LEU A 295 -7.68 8.76 11.34
N GLU A 296 -7.39 9.89 11.99
CA GLU A 296 -8.32 11.02 12.04
C GLU A 296 -8.59 11.61 10.67
N ASP A 297 -7.57 11.72 9.81
CA ASP A 297 -7.73 12.18 8.43
C ASP A 297 -8.57 11.19 7.60
N PHE A 298 -8.33 9.88 7.75
CA PHE A 298 -9.16 8.85 7.11
C PHE A 298 -10.63 8.94 7.56
N TYR A 299 -10.90 8.96 8.87
CA TYR A 299 -12.27 9.03 9.38
C TYR A 299 -12.98 10.32 8.95
N ALA A 300 -12.29 11.46 9.00
CA ALA A 300 -12.86 12.73 8.57
C ALA A 300 -13.24 12.68 7.08
N LYS A 301 -12.37 12.12 6.22
CA LYS A 301 -12.67 11.93 4.80
C LYS A 301 -13.84 10.99 4.58
N MET A 302 -13.90 9.86 5.29
CA MET A 302 -15.06 8.95 5.22
C MET A 302 -16.38 9.69 5.51
N HIS A 303 -16.43 10.48 6.58
CA HIS A 303 -17.64 11.26 6.93
C HIS A 303 -17.98 12.35 5.90
N LEU A 304 -16.98 12.98 5.28
CA LEU A 304 -17.19 14.07 4.32
C LEU A 304 -17.61 13.54 2.94
N PHE A 305 -17.01 12.44 2.48
CA PHE A 305 -17.30 11.86 1.16
C PHE A 305 -18.51 10.91 1.19
N PHE A 306 -18.69 10.20 2.30
CA PHE A 306 -19.74 9.20 2.50
C PHE A 306 -20.49 9.50 3.81
N PRO A 307 -21.21 10.63 3.90
CA PRO A 307 -21.86 11.04 5.13
C PRO A 307 -22.81 9.94 5.63
N PRO A 308 -22.88 9.72 6.96
CA PRO A 308 -23.80 8.75 7.51
C PRO A 308 -25.23 9.01 7.02
N LYS A 309 -25.92 7.95 6.59
CA LYS A 309 -27.35 8.03 6.31
C LYS A 309 -28.00 8.51 7.62
N GLY A 310 -28.55 9.72 7.63
CA GLY A 310 -29.17 10.26 8.83
C GLY A 310 -30.19 9.26 9.35
N ASN A 311 -30.18 8.98 10.65
CA ASN A 311 -31.27 8.25 11.30
C ASN A 311 -32.54 9.09 11.11
N CYS A 312 -33.31 8.80 10.07
CA CYS A 312 -34.70 9.24 9.94
C CYS A 312 -35.56 8.43 10.90
#